data_AF-A0A7W9L901-F1
#
_entry.id   AF-A0A7W9L901-F1
#
_cell.length_a   1.000
_cell.length_b   1.000
_cell.length_c   1.000
_cell.angle_alpha   90.00
_cell.angle_beta   90.00
_cell.angle_gamma   90.00
#
_symmetry.space_group_name_H-M   'P 1'
#
loop_
_entity.id
_entity.type
_entity.pdbx_description
1 polymer ?
#
loop_
_entity_poly.entity_id
_entity_poly.type
_entity_poly.pdbx_seq_one_letter_code
_entity_poly.pdbx_strand_id
1 'polypeptide(L)'
;MAWGYVEDRCWTLGRVKTLIGRLFHIGYTIEGVGKLLHRHGWPVQVPARRALERDEEAIAVWRAEVWPAVEAPRRTWAPTSASKTKPGKG
;
A
#
# COMPACT_ATOMS: atom_id res chain seq x y z
N MET A 1 18.35 16.64 -8.17
CA MET A 1 18.56 16.00 -9.48
C MET A 1 18.25 14.52 -9.34
N ALA A 2 17.14 14.04 -9.89
CA ALA A 2 16.84 12.61 -9.91
C ALA A 2 17.68 11.95 -11.02
N TRP A 3 18.11 10.70 -10.83
CA TRP A 3 19.02 9.93 -11.70
C TRP A 3 18.46 9.60 -13.11
N GLY A 4 17.95 10.58 -13.85
CA GLY A 4 17.43 10.41 -15.22
C GLY A 4 16.07 9.70 -15.33
N TYR A 5 15.45 9.31 -14.21
CA TYR A 5 14.13 8.66 -14.18
C TYR A 5 13.03 9.69 -13.91
N VAL A 6 12.72 10.52 -14.91
CA VAL A 6 11.77 11.64 -14.76
C VAL A 6 10.36 11.28 -15.24
N GLU A 7 10.24 10.32 -16.17
CA GLU A 7 8.96 9.92 -16.78
C GLU A 7 8.10 9.00 -15.90
N ASP A 8 8.71 8.05 -15.18
CA ASP A 8 8.02 7.25 -14.18
C ASP A 8 8.67 7.45 -12.82
N ARG A 9 7.96 8.08 -11.88
CA ARG A 9 8.37 8.22 -10.45
C ARG A 9 8.49 6.87 -9.71
N CYS A 10 8.49 5.75 -10.42
CA CYS A 10 8.44 4.40 -9.89
C CYS A 10 9.85 3.85 -9.68
N TRP A 11 10.20 3.56 -8.43
CA TRP A 11 11.40 2.78 -8.11
C TRP A 11 11.11 1.29 -8.31
N THR A 12 11.45 0.75 -9.48
CA THR A 12 11.35 -0.69 -9.75
C THR A 12 12.55 -1.43 -9.15
N LEU A 13 12.37 -2.71 -8.79
CA LEU A 13 13.47 -3.55 -8.26
C LEU A 13 14.66 -3.62 -9.23
N GLY A 14 14.42 -3.56 -10.54
CA GLY A 14 15.47 -3.50 -11.56
C GLY A 14 16.29 -2.21 -11.48
N ARG A 15 15.64 -1.04 -11.32
CA ARG A 15 16.34 0.25 -11.15
C ARG A 15 17.16 0.27 -9.87
N VAL A 16 16.60 -0.24 -8.77
CA VAL A 16 17.33 -0.36 -7.50
C VAL A 16 18.53 -1.29 -7.63
N LYS A 17 18.38 -2.45 -8.28
CA LYS A 17 19.50 -3.36 -8.59
C LYS A 17 20.62 -2.65 -9.35
N THR A 18 20.28 -1.91 -10.41
CA THR A 18 21.27 -1.17 -11.21
C THR A 18 22.01 -0.13 -10.38
N LEU A 19 21.31 0.61 -9.50
CA LEU A 19 21.94 1.58 -8.61
C LEU A 19 22.87 0.91 -7.60
N ILE A 20 22.47 -0.21 -6.99
CA ILE A 20 23.33 -0.94 -6.06
C ILE A 20 24.61 -1.39 -6.75
N GLY A 21 24.51 -1.94 -7.97
CA GLY A 21 25.68 -2.35 -8.75
C GLY A 21 26.58 -1.19 -9.16
N ARG A 22 26.03 0.00 -9.44
CA ARG A 22 26.80 1.19 -9.82
C ARG A 22 27.49 1.86 -8.64
N LEU A 23 26.82 1.95 -7.50
CA LEU A 23 27.30 2.70 -6.33
C LEU A 23 28.17 1.86 -5.39
N PHE A 24 27.85 0.57 -5.26
CA PHE A 24 28.52 -0.31 -4.30
C PHE A 24 29.30 -1.44 -4.97
N HIS A 25 29.20 -1.59 -6.29
CA HIS A 25 29.84 -2.68 -7.05
C HIS A 25 29.43 -4.08 -6.58
N ILE A 26 28.27 -4.20 -5.94
CA ILE A 26 27.70 -5.47 -5.46
C ILE A 26 26.56 -5.89 -6.36
N GLY A 27 26.58 -7.17 -6.78
CA GLY A 27 25.52 -7.78 -7.57
C GLY A 27 24.43 -8.40 -6.69
N TYR A 28 23.18 -8.00 -6.93
CA TYR A 28 22.00 -8.68 -6.37
C TYR A 28 21.13 -9.29 -7.48
N THR A 29 20.44 -10.39 -7.16
CA THR A 29 19.28 -10.85 -7.95
C THR A 29 18.10 -9.91 -7.71
N ILE A 30 17.13 -9.86 -8.64
CA ILE A 30 15.94 -9.00 -8.48
C ILE A 30 15.15 -9.38 -7.23
N GLU A 31 15.00 -10.68 -6.96
CA GLU A 31 14.39 -11.19 -5.74
C GLU A 31 15.19 -10.79 -4.49
N GLY A 32 16.53 -10.85 -4.56
CA GLY A 32 17.42 -10.44 -3.49
C GLY A 32 17.27 -8.96 -3.13
N VAL A 33 17.10 -8.09 -4.13
CA VAL A 33 16.77 -6.68 -3.90
C VAL A 33 15.40 -6.53 -3.21
N GLY A 34 14.39 -7.29 -3.64
CA GLY A 34 13.07 -7.28 -2.98
C GLY A 34 13.14 -7.68 -1.50
N LYS A 35 13.87 -8.76 -1.19
CA LYS A 35 14.10 -9.21 0.20
C LYS A 35 14.88 -8.18 1.02
N LEU A 36 15.90 -7.56 0.42
CA LEU A 36 16.71 -6.52 1.06
C LEU A 36 15.84 -5.32 1.45
N LEU A 37 15.05 -4.80 0.51
CA LEU A 37 14.17 -3.65 0.77
C LEU A 37 13.13 -3.95 1.86
N HIS A 38 12.50 -5.12 1.81
CA HIS A 38 11.53 -5.53 2.82
C HIS A 38 12.16 -5.59 4.22
N ARG A 39 13.39 -6.13 4.35
CA ARG A 39 14.13 -6.17 5.62
C ARG A 39 14.36 -4.78 6.20
N HIS A 40 14.60 -3.79 5.35
CA HIS A 40 14.81 -2.40 5.77
C HIS A 40 13.51 -1.61 5.94
N GLY A 41 12.35 -2.26 5.89
CA GLY A 41 11.05 -1.60 6.07
C GLY A 41 10.63 -0.74 4.88
N TRP A 42 11.17 -1.01 3.68
CA TRP A 42 10.77 -0.35 2.45
C TRP A 42 9.72 -1.20 1.72
N PRO A 43 8.41 -0.93 1.91
CA PRO A 43 7.38 -1.62 1.15
C PRO A 43 7.44 -1.22 -0.32
N VAL A 44 6.79 -2.01 -1.17
CA VAL A 44 6.59 -1.69 -2.58
C VAL A 44 5.88 -0.34 -2.67
N GLN A 45 6.57 0.67 -3.21
CA GLN A 45 5.97 1.97 -3.48
C GLN A 45 5.14 1.86 -4.76
N VAL A 46 3.84 1.64 -4.61
CA VAL A 46 2.92 1.73 -5.73
C VAL A 46 2.82 3.21 -6.10
N PRO A 47 3.16 3.62 -7.33
CA PRO A 47 2.93 4.99 -7.75
C PRO A 47 1.46 5.32 -7.54
N ALA A 48 1.17 6.46 -6.92
CA ALA A 48 -0.18 6.97 -6.84
C ALA A 48 -0.67 7.27 -8.26
N ARG A 49 -1.22 6.26 -8.95
CA ARG A 49 -1.82 6.40 -10.27
C ARG A 49 -3.10 7.20 -10.08
N ARG A 50 -3.00 8.50 -10.30
CA ARG A 50 -4.17 9.38 -10.38
C ARG A 50 -4.77 9.23 -11.77
N ALA A 51 -6.09 9.06 -11.86
CA ALA A 51 -6.79 9.16 -13.12
C ALA A 51 -6.57 10.57 -13.70
N LEU A 52 -6.45 10.69 -15.02
CA LEU A 52 -6.32 11.99 -15.68
C LEU A 52 -7.56 12.87 -15.46
N GLU A 53 -8.73 12.24 -15.30
CA GLU A 53 -10.03 12.87 -15.05
C GLU A 53 -10.23 13.24 -13.56
N ARG A 54 -9.24 13.01 -12.69
CA ARG A 54 -9.38 13.22 -11.25
C ARG A 54 -9.49 14.73 -10.96
N ASP A 55 -10.69 15.16 -10.63
CA ASP A 55 -11.00 16.51 -10.15
C ASP A 55 -11.10 16.50 -8.61
N GLU A 56 -10.19 17.20 -7.93
CA GLU A 56 -10.15 17.24 -6.46
C GLU A 56 -11.32 18.05 -5.87
N GLU A 57 -11.86 19.04 -6.58
CA GLU A 57 -13.07 19.76 -6.15
C GLU A 57 -14.30 18.86 -6.26
N ALA A 58 -14.46 18.17 -7.40
CA ALA A 58 -15.55 17.21 -7.58
C ALA A 58 -15.49 16.07 -6.54
N ILE A 59 -14.29 15.61 -6.20
CA ILE A 59 -14.07 14.60 -5.14
C ILE A 59 -14.44 15.16 -3.76
N ALA A 60 -14.07 16.40 -3.46
CA ALA A 60 -14.41 17.03 -2.18
C ALA A 60 -15.92 17.20 -2.03
N VAL A 61 -16.60 17.69 -3.07
CA VAL A 61 -18.06 17.84 -3.12
C VAL A 61 -18.74 16.48 -2.99
N TRP A 62 -18.33 15.49 -3.78
CA TRP A 62 -18.90 14.15 -3.71
C TRP A 62 -18.74 13.50 -2.32
N ARG A 63 -17.60 13.70 -1.68
CA ARG A 63 -17.35 13.20 -0.32
C ARG A 63 -18.19 13.91 0.74
N ALA A 64 -18.50 15.19 0.55
CA ALA A 64 -19.35 15.94 1.47
C ALA A 64 -20.83 15.60 1.29
N GLU A 65 -21.29 15.45 0.04
CA GLU A 65 -22.72 15.40 -0.29
C GLU A 65 -23.25 13.99 -0.57
N VAL A 66 -22.47 13.15 -1.25
CA VAL A 66 -22.93 11.84 -1.74
C VAL A 66 -22.49 10.71 -0.83
N TRP A 67 -21.25 10.78 -0.32
CA TRP A 67 -20.70 9.74 0.56
C TRP A 67 -21.57 9.42 1.78
N PRO A 68 -22.16 10.39 2.51
CA PRO A 68 -23.01 10.08 3.67
C PRO A 68 -24.26 9.26 3.32
N ALA A 69 -24.78 9.39 2.10
CA ALA A 69 -25.94 8.64 1.62
C ALA A 69 -25.59 7.23 1.12
N VAL A 70 -24.32 7.02 0.71
CA VAL A 70 -23.81 5.75 0.16
C VAL A 70 -23.13 4.89 1.23
N GLU A 71 -22.57 5.51 2.28
CA GLU A 71 -21.91 4.79 3.37
C GLU A 71 -22.95 3.99 4.16
N ALA A 72 -22.91 2.66 4.01
CA ALA A 72 -23.70 1.76 4.84
C ALA A 72 -23.39 2.04 6.33
N PRO A 73 -24.40 2.02 7.22
CA PRO A 73 -24.16 2.23 8.65
C PRO A 73 -23.02 1.33 9.10
N ARG A 74 -21.96 1.95 9.66
CA ARG A 74 -20.86 1.21 10.27
C ARG A 74 -21.50 0.18 11.18
N ARG A 75 -21.31 -1.11 10.89
CA ARG A 75 -21.77 -2.19 11.76
C ARG A 75 -21.05 -2.01 13.09
N THR A 76 -21.70 -1.31 14.02
CA THR A 76 -21.27 -1.25 15.41
C THR A 76 -21.20 -2.69 15.85
N TRP A 77 -20.03 -3.08 16.34
CA TRP A 77 -19.80 -4.40 16.88
C TRP A 77 -20.95 -4.78 17.83
N ALA A 78 -21.73 -5.78 17.44
CA ALA A 78 -22.70 -6.43 18.30
C ALA A 78 -22.04 -7.73 18.76
N PRO A 79 -21.95 -8.00 20.07
CA PRO A 79 -21.50 -9.31 20.54
C PRO A 79 -22.39 -10.38 19.92
N THR A 80 -21.82 -11.28 19.12
CA THR A 80 -22.51 -12.53 18.78
C THR A 80 -22.59 -13.35 20.05
N SER A 81 -23.79 -13.79 20.42
CA SER A 81 -24.05 -14.56 21.63
C SER A 81 -23.10 -15.78 21.69
N ALA A 82 -22.18 -15.77 22.64
CA ALA A 82 -21.30 -16.90 22.93
C ALA A 82 -21.88 -17.65 24.13
N SER A 83 -22.60 -18.74 23.86
CA SER A 83 -23.08 -19.62 24.93
C SER A 83 -21.89 -20.31 25.60
N LYS A 84 -21.77 -20.13 26.92
CA LYS A 84 -20.75 -20.81 27.74
C LYS A 84 -20.99 -22.32 27.69
N THR A 85 -20.09 -23.07 27.06
CA THR A 85 -20.04 -24.53 27.19
C THR A 85 -19.70 -24.89 28.64
N LYS A 86 -20.52 -25.73 29.27
CA LYS A 86 -20.30 -26.22 30.65
C LYS A 86 -19.01 -27.05 30.69
N PRO A 87 -18.09 -26.86 31.65
CA PRO A 87 -17.04 -27.83 31.88
C PRO A 87 -17.65 -29.12 32.45
N GLY A 88 -17.23 -30.27 31.90
CA GLY A 88 -17.61 -31.58 32.42
C GLY A 88 -17.08 -31.77 33.84
N LYS A 89 -17.90 -32.35 34.72
CA LYS A 89 -17.45 -32.78 36.06
C LYS A 89 -16.59 -34.04 35.89
N GLY A 90 -15.40 -34.03 36.48
CA GLY A 90 -14.72 -35.25 36.91
C GLY A 90 -15.28 -35.76 38.23
#